data_AF-A0A9P7GMV9-F1
#
_entry.id   AF-A0A9P7GMV9-F1
#
_cell.length_a   1.000
_cell.length_b   1.000
_cell.length_c   1.000
_cell.angle_alpha   90.00
_cell.angle_beta   90.00
_cell.angle_gamma   90.00
#
_symmetry.space_group_name_H-M   'P 1'
#
loop_
_entity.id
_entity.type
_entity.pdbx_description
1 polymer ?
#
loop_
_entity_poly.entity_id
_entity_poly.type
_entity_poly.pdbx_seq_one_letter_code
_entity_poly.pdbx_strand_id
1 'polypeptide(L)'
;MEQIDILQWMNRASLEMIGQSALGYSFDPLLDNSEPHPYSVAMRDYVPILSSLVFYREYILATLMKIGSPRFQRFVVDIIPWKKIHQLRDMVDAMHRTSVDIFEAKKKALEKGEGAFEARGGGKDIMSILSTTFTFAGTDTTSNGLSCILHLLSTRPRVQDRLRLEVTEAISAFGENISHDELVSLPFLDAVCRETLRL
;
A
#
# COMPACT_ATOMS: atom_id res chain seq x y z
N MET A 1 25.83 11.22 12.21
CA MET A 1 24.61 10.41 12.38
C MET A 1 23.71 10.75 11.23
N GLU A 2 23.49 9.80 10.33
CA GLU A 2 22.53 9.95 9.24
C GLU A 2 21.12 9.92 9.84
N GLN A 3 20.27 10.87 9.45
CA GLN A 3 18.88 10.90 9.90
C GLN A 3 18.10 9.85 9.10
N ILE A 4 17.59 8.82 9.77
CA ILE A 4 16.75 7.80 9.14
C ILE A 4 15.31 8.30 9.10
N ASP A 5 14.73 8.42 7.91
CA ASP A 5 13.31 8.69 7.74
C ASP A 5 12.51 7.40 8.01
N ILE A 6 12.05 7.26 9.26
CA ILE A 6 11.25 6.10 9.69
C ILE A 6 9.95 6.00 8.89
N LEU A 7 9.33 7.13 8.51
CA LEU A 7 8.05 7.11 7.80
C LEU A 7 8.22 6.51 6.41
N GLN A 8 9.30 6.85 5.72
CA GLN A 8 9.63 6.23 4.42
C GLN A 8 9.79 4.71 4.54
N TRP A 9 10.51 4.25 5.56
CA TRP A 9 10.71 2.82 5.81
C TRP A 9 9.41 2.09 6.18
N MET A 10 8.57 2.70 7.02
CA MET A 10 7.29 2.11 7.42
C MET A 10 6.29 2.09 6.25
N ASN A 11 6.35 3.05 5.33
CA ASN A 11 5.55 3.02 4.10
C ASN A 11 5.93 1.82 3.22
N ARG A 12 7.23 1.59 3.00
CA ARG A 12 7.74 0.42 2.26
C ARG A 12 7.33 -0.89 2.94
N ALA A 13 7.53 -1.00 4.25
CA ALA A 13 7.19 -2.20 5.01
C ALA A 13 5.68 -2.50 4.98
N SER A 14 4.84 -1.48 5.13
CA SER A 14 3.38 -1.64 5.12
C SER A 14 2.88 -2.10 3.75
N LEU A 15 3.43 -1.53 2.67
CA LEU A 15 3.12 -1.93 1.31
C LEU A 15 3.49 -3.39 1.06
N GLU A 16 4.67 -3.82 1.51
CA GLU A 16 5.13 -5.20 1.35
C GLU A 16 4.26 -6.18 2.16
N MET A 17 3.93 -5.84 3.41
CA MET A 17 3.03 -6.65 4.23
C MET A 17 1.66 -6.83 3.58
N ILE A 18 1.06 -5.76 3.04
CA ILE A 18 -0.24 -5.80 2.35
C ILE A 18 -0.11 -6.59 1.04
N GLY A 19 0.97 -6.37 0.29
CA GLY A 19 1.26 -7.12 -0.92
C GLY A 19 1.30 -8.61 -0.67
N GLN A 20 2.08 -9.07 0.31
CA GLN A 20 2.20 -10.49 0.61
C GLN A 20 0.91 -11.06 1.21
N SER A 21 0.33 -10.40 2.22
CA SER A 21 -0.84 -10.93 2.95
C SER A 21 -2.14 -10.88 2.14
N ALA A 22 -2.42 -9.78 1.43
CA ALA A 22 -3.68 -9.61 0.70
C ALA A 22 -3.57 -10.09 -0.76
N LEU A 23 -2.42 -9.84 -1.40
CA LEU A 23 -2.25 -10.05 -2.83
C LEU A 23 -1.36 -11.26 -3.17
N GLY A 24 -0.57 -11.77 -2.22
CA GLY A 24 0.46 -12.78 -2.49
C GLY A 24 1.58 -12.24 -3.39
N TYR A 25 1.79 -10.93 -3.41
CA TYR A 25 2.69 -10.22 -4.32
C TYR A 25 3.72 -9.41 -3.53
N SER A 26 4.99 -9.53 -3.89
CA SER A 26 6.06 -8.71 -3.30
C SER A 26 6.23 -7.44 -4.12
N PHE A 27 5.98 -6.29 -3.50
CA PHE A 27 6.15 -4.98 -4.12
C PHE A 27 7.59 -4.46 -3.95
N ASP A 28 8.20 -4.73 -2.80
CA ASP A 28 9.53 -4.22 -2.47
C ASP A 28 10.26 -5.23 -1.57
N PRO A 29 11.43 -5.75 -1.99
CA PRO A 29 12.21 -6.67 -1.16
C PRO A 29 12.85 -6.01 0.08
N LEU A 30 12.57 -4.73 0.36
CA LEU A 30 13.04 -3.97 1.53
C LEU A 30 14.56 -3.87 1.64
N LEU A 31 15.29 -3.87 0.51
CA LEU A 31 16.74 -3.68 0.52
C LEU A 31 17.07 -2.17 0.57
N ASP A 32 18.21 -1.81 1.18
CA ASP A 32 18.66 -0.43 1.36
C ASP A 32 18.80 0.37 0.06
N ASN A 33 18.96 -0.30 -1.09
CA ASN A 33 19.16 0.32 -2.41
C ASN A 33 18.03 0.02 -3.42
N SER A 34 16.87 -0.49 -2.98
CA SER A 34 15.75 -0.74 -3.90
C SER A 34 15.06 0.58 -4.24
N GLU A 35 14.95 0.90 -5.53
CA GLU A 35 14.07 1.99 -5.96
C GLU A 35 12.62 1.65 -5.59
N PRO A 36 11.82 2.62 -5.09
CA PRO A 36 10.43 2.39 -4.75
C PRO A 36 9.66 1.87 -5.96
N HIS A 37 8.86 0.82 -5.78
CA HIS A 37 8.10 0.24 -6.89
C HIS A 37 7.22 1.29 -7.57
N PRO A 38 7.15 1.36 -8.92
CA PRO A 38 6.40 2.39 -9.64
C PRO A 38 4.94 2.52 -9.21
N TYR A 39 4.31 1.41 -8.85
CA TYR A 39 2.96 1.38 -8.26
C TYR A 39 2.85 2.19 -6.96
N SER A 40 3.83 2.05 -6.06
CA SER A 40 3.84 2.74 -4.76
C SER A 40 3.97 4.25 -4.91
N VAL A 41 4.81 4.68 -5.85
CA VAL A 41 5.01 6.10 -6.19
C VAL A 41 3.74 6.65 -6.83
N ALA A 42 3.19 5.94 -7.81
CA ALA A 42 1.94 6.31 -8.47
C ALA A 42 0.80 6.46 -7.46
N MET A 43 0.65 5.52 -6.52
CA MET A 43 -0.38 5.58 -5.47
C MET A 43 -0.24 6.80 -4.57
N ARG A 44 0.96 7.06 -4.07
CA ARG A 44 1.24 8.15 -3.13
C ARG A 44 0.98 9.52 -3.75
N ASP A 45 1.41 9.68 -5.00
CA ASP A 45 1.36 10.97 -5.68
C ASP A 45 0.04 11.22 -6.42
N TYR A 46 -0.79 10.18 -6.58
CA TYR A 46 -2.07 10.25 -7.30
C TYR A 46 -3.01 11.29 -6.68
N VAL A 47 -3.26 11.22 -5.37
CA VAL A 47 -4.21 12.12 -4.68
C VAL A 47 -3.72 13.58 -4.68
N PRO A 48 -2.46 13.89 -4.34
CA PRO A 48 -1.92 15.26 -4.45
C PRO A 48 -1.97 15.83 -5.87
N ILE A 49 -1.68 15.02 -6.89
CA ILE A 49 -1.74 15.49 -8.29
C ILE A 49 -3.19 15.77 -8.68
N LEU A 50 -4.10 14.86 -8.33
CA LEU A 50 -5.52 15.02 -8.60
C LEU A 50 -6.09 16.27 -7.91
N SER A 51 -5.73 16.53 -6.64
CA SER A 51 -6.17 17.72 -5.90
C SER A 51 -5.63 19.01 -6.55
N SER A 52 -4.39 19.01 -7.02
CA SER A 52 -3.80 20.15 -7.71
C SER A 52 -4.45 20.45 -9.08
N LEU A 53 -5.18 19.48 -9.62
CA LEU A 53 -5.92 19.59 -10.88
C LEU A 53 -7.41 19.91 -10.66
N VAL A 54 -7.91 20.02 -9.43
CA VAL A 54 -9.35 20.22 -9.14
C VAL A 54 -9.93 21.46 -9.83
N PHE A 55 -9.20 22.57 -9.87
CA PHE A 55 -9.63 23.77 -10.61
C PHE A 55 -9.71 23.54 -12.12
N TYR A 56 -8.82 22.73 -12.70
CA TYR A 56 -8.87 22.38 -14.13
C TYR A 56 -9.91 21.30 -14.43
N ARG A 57 -10.14 20.39 -13.47
CA ARG A 57 -11.14 19.33 -13.50
C ARG A 57 -12.53 19.91 -13.68
N GLU A 58 -12.88 20.91 -12.87
CA GLU A 58 -14.22 21.50 -12.88
C GLU A 58 -14.46 22.35 -14.14
N TYR A 59 -13.46 23.10 -14.60
CA TYR A 59 -13.62 24.07 -15.70
C TYR A 59 -13.39 23.50 -17.11
N ILE A 60 -12.48 22.54 -17.30
CA ILE A 60 -12.04 22.07 -18.63
C ILE A 60 -12.24 20.57 -18.77
N LEU A 61 -11.76 19.79 -17.80
CA LEU A 61 -11.66 18.33 -17.88
C LEU A 61 -13.02 17.63 -17.81
N ALA A 62 -13.96 18.11 -17.00
CA ALA A 62 -15.31 17.55 -16.89
C ALA A 62 -16.13 17.67 -18.18
N THR A 63 -15.97 18.78 -18.90
CA THR A 63 -16.63 19.01 -20.20
C THR A 63 -15.96 18.20 -21.30
N LEU A 64 -14.62 18.14 -21.30
CA LEU A 64 -13.83 17.45 -22.32
C LEU A 64 -13.94 15.91 -22.23
N MET A 65 -13.94 15.34 -21.02
CA MET A 65 -14.06 13.89 -20.81
C MET A 65 -15.49 13.35 -20.99
N LYS A 66 -16.52 14.20 -21.02
CA LYS A 66 -17.90 13.78 -21.31
C LYS A 66 -18.18 13.60 -22.82
N ILE A 67 -17.33 14.12 -23.70
CA ILE A 67 -17.65 14.28 -25.13
C ILE A 67 -16.98 13.21 -26.03
N GLY A 68 -16.08 12.37 -25.51
CA GLY A 68 -15.27 11.46 -26.35
C GLY A 68 -15.15 10.02 -25.86
N SER A 69 -14.79 9.12 -26.78
CA SER A 69 -14.39 7.74 -26.46
C SER A 69 -13.08 7.71 -25.65
N PRO A 70 -12.80 6.68 -24.83
CA PRO A 70 -11.57 6.58 -24.04
C PRO A 70 -10.28 6.74 -24.87
N ARG A 71 -10.29 6.25 -26.12
CA ARG A 71 -9.17 6.43 -27.06
C ARG A 71 -8.98 7.89 -27.49
N PHE A 72 -10.08 8.60 -27.74
CA PHE A 72 -10.04 10.02 -28.06
C PHE A 72 -9.58 10.85 -26.86
N GLN A 73 -10.07 10.54 -25.66
CA GLN A 73 -9.63 11.21 -24.43
C GLN A 73 -8.12 11.07 -24.22
N ARG A 74 -7.57 9.86 -24.43
CA ARG A 74 -6.13 9.60 -24.34
C ARG A 74 -5.34 10.39 -25.40
N PHE A 75 -5.81 10.40 -26.65
CA PHE A 75 -5.21 11.20 -27.72
C PHE A 75 -5.17 12.69 -27.39
N VAL A 76 -6.26 13.24 -26.85
CA VAL A 76 -6.33 14.66 -26.43
C VAL A 76 -5.36 14.93 -25.28
N VAL A 77 -5.28 14.03 -24.29
CA VAL A 77 -4.30 14.11 -23.19
C VAL A 77 -2.87 14.15 -23.74
N ASP A 78 -2.55 13.32 -24.72
CA ASP A 78 -1.20 13.20 -25.28
C ASP A 78 -0.76 14.46 -26.05
N ILE A 79 -1.71 15.21 -26.62
CA ILE A 79 -1.44 16.45 -27.39
C ILE A 79 -1.23 17.66 -26.47
N ILE A 80 -1.89 17.70 -25.31
CA ILE A 80 -1.84 18.86 -24.42
C ILE A 80 -0.48 18.90 -23.70
N PRO A 81 0.30 20.00 -23.78
CA PRO A 81 1.63 20.11 -23.17
C PRO A 81 1.57 20.40 -21.66
N TRP A 82 0.71 19.68 -20.92
CA TRP A 82 0.55 19.83 -19.47
C TRP A 82 1.16 18.66 -18.72
N LYS A 83 2.34 18.89 -18.14
CA LYS A 83 3.09 17.89 -17.38
C LYS A 83 2.25 17.15 -16.33
N LYS A 84 1.39 17.87 -15.60
CA LYS A 84 0.54 17.27 -14.55
C LYS A 84 -0.51 16.29 -15.08
N ILE A 85 -1.06 16.55 -16.27
CA ILE A 85 -2.02 15.63 -16.91
C ILE A 85 -1.29 14.37 -17.40
N HIS A 86 -0.10 14.52 -17.99
CA HIS A 86 0.72 13.37 -18.40
C HIS A 86 1.16 12.54 -17.20
N GLN A 87 1.58 13.19 -16.10
CA GLN A 87 1.89 12.50 -14.85
C GLN A 87 0.70 11.71 -14.33
N LEU A 88 -0.51 12.28 -14.32
CA LEU A 88 -1.71 11.57 -13.91
C LEU A 88 -2.00 10.36 -14.81
N ARG A 89 -1.88 10.51 -16.14
CA ARG A 89 -2.03 9.40 -17.11
C ARG A 89 -1.02 8.29 -16.80
N ASP A 90 0.25 8.64 -16.64
CA ASP A 90 1.34 7.68 -16.43
C ASP A 90 1.18 6.92 -15.10
N MET A 91 0.69 7.61 -14.06
CA MET A 91 0.34 6.99 -12.78
C MET A 91 -0.81 6.00 -12.93
N VAL A 92 -1.89 6.39 -13.61
CA VAL A 92 -3.03 5.48 -13.89
C VAL A 92 -2.58 4.27 -14.70
N ASP A 93 -1.72 4.46 -15.70
CA ASP A 93 -1.18 3.35 -16.50
C ASP A 93 -0.31 2.41 -15.67
N ALA A 94 0.55 2.93 -14.79
CA ALA A 94 1.36 2.13 -13.87
C ALA A 94 0.47 1.33 -12.90
N MET A 95 -0.52 1.99 -12.29
CA MET A 95 -1.49 1.36 -11.39
C MET A 95 -2.28 0.25 -12.10
N HIS A 96 -2.77 0.53 -13.31
CA HIS A 96 -3.53 -0.43 -14.11
C HIS A 96 -2.68 -1.63 -14.51
N ARG A 97 -1.45 -1.39 -15.00
CA ARG A 97 -0.53 -2.45 -15.41
C ARG A 97 -0.22 -3.40 -14.24
N THR A 98 0.19 -2.87 -13.10
CA THR A 98 0.49 -3.70 -11.92
C THR A 98 -0.76 -4.44 -11.42
N SER A 99 -1.93 -3.80 -11.46
CA SER A 99 -3.20 -4.47 -11.11
C SER A 99 -3.48 -5.67 -12.03
N VAL A 100 -3.27 -5.51 -13.33
CA VAL A 100 -3.46 -6.57 -14.32
C VAL A 100 -2.45 -7.68 -14.12
N ASP A 101 -1.17 -7.34 -13.90
CA ASP A 101 -0.11 -8.33 -13.66
C ASP A 101 -0.41 -9.19 -12.41
N ILE A 102 -0.85 -8.55 -11.31
CA ILE A 102 -1.27 -9.24 -10.07
C ILE A 102 -2.49 -10.12 -10.35
N PHE A 103 -3.49 -9.61 -11.05
CA PHE A 103 -4.70 -10.36 -11.39
C PHE A 103 -4.38 -11.60 -12.24
N GLU A 104 -3.55 -11.45 -13.27
CA GLU A 104 -3.19 -12.55 -14.16
C GLU A 104 -2.32 -13.60 -13.46
N ALA A 105 -1.37 -13.16 -12.63
CA ALA A 105 -0.57 -14.06 -11.79
C ALA A 105 -1.47 -14.90 -10.87
N LYS A 106 -2.44 -14.26 -10.20
CA LYS A 106 -3.36 -14.92 -9.28
C LYS A 106 -4.39 -15.80 -9.99
N LYS A 107 -4.90 -15.37 -11.15
CA LYS A 107 -5.77 -16.19 -12.01
C LYS A 107 -5.06 -17.51 -12.39
N LYS A 108 -3.79 -17.45 -12.77
CA LYS A 108 -2.99 -18.65 -13.09
C LYS A 108 -2.76 -19.55 -11.87
N ALA A 109 -2.59 -18.98 -10.67
CA ALA A 109 -2.46 -19.76 -9.43
C ALA A 109 -3.78 -20.47 -9.06
N LEU A 110 -4.91 -19.78 -9.19
CA LEU A 110 -6.26 -20.33 -8.99
C LEU A 110 -6.58 -21.45 -9.99
N GLU A 111 -6.24 -21.27 -11.26
CA GLU A 111 -6.39 -22.31 -12.30
C GLU A 111 -5.57 -23.57 -12.00
N LYS A 112 -4.47 -23.44 -11.24
CA LYS A 112 -3.64 -24.55 -10.77
C LYS A 112 -4.11 -25.15 -9.43
N GLY A 113 -5.20 -24.66 -8.85
CA GLY A 113 -5.73 -25.13 -7.57
C GLY A 113 -5.00 -24.60 -6.33
N GLU A 114 -4.09 -23.63 -6.50
CA GLU A 114 -3.31 -23.02 -5.43
C GLU A 114 -3.88 -21.62 -5.13
N GLY A 115 -4.90 -21.52 -4.27
CA GLY A 115 -5.31 -20.22 -3.72
C GLY A 115 -6.75 -20.10 -3.21
N ALA A 116 -6.89 -19.52 -2.02
CA ALA A 116 -8.16 -19.11 -1.41
C ALA A 116 -8.40 -17.61 -1.66
N PHE A 117 -9.00 -17.25 -2.80
CA PHE A 117 -9.69 -15.97 -2.93
C PHE A 117 -10.74 -16.05 -4.05
N GLU A 118 -12.02 -16.10 -3.70
CA GLU A 118 -13.12 -16.01 -4.65
C GLU A 118 -13.30 -14.54 -5.07
N ALA A 119 -12.73 -14.13 -6.20
CA ALA A 119 -13.10 -12.87 -6.85
C ALA A 119 -14.47 -13.04 -7.54
N ARG A 120 -15.55 -12.93 -6.75
CA ARG A 120 -16.92 -13.02 -7.26
C ARG A 120 -17.33 -11.68 -7.89
N GLY A 121 -17.03 -11.50 -9.17
CA GLY A 121 -17.61 -10.44 -10.02
C GLY A 121 -16.59 -9.71 -10.91
N GLY A 122 -16.89 -9.60 -12.22
CA GLY A 122 -16.29 -8.65 -13.16
C GLY A 122 -14.78 -8.43 -13.06
N GLY A 123 -13.99 -9.50 -13.23
CA GLY A 123 -12.68 -9.68 -12.60
C GLY A 123 -11.51 -8.73 -12.89
N LYS A 124 -11.58 -7.81 -13.88
CA LYS A 124 -10.43 -6.91 -14.18
C LYS A 124 -10.53 -5.55 -13.48
N ASP A 125 -11.65 -4.86 -13.61
CA ASP A 125 -11.82 -3.52 -13.02
C ASP A 125 -12.02 -3.57 -11.51
N ILE A 126 -12.78 -4.54 -11.00
CA ILE A 126 -12.98 -4.72 -9.56
C ILE A 126 -11.67 -5.08 -8.87
N MET A 127 -10.85 -5.95 -9.49
CA MET A 127 -9.55 -6.29 -8.92
C MET A 127 -8.60 -5.08 -8.88
N SER A 128 -8.61 -4.24 -9.93
CA SER A 128 -7.81 -3.02 -9.93
C SER A 128 -8.26 -2.04 -8.85
N ILE A 129 -9.56 -1.85 -8.67
CA ILE A 129 -10.12 -0.99 -7.62
C ILE A 129 -9.80 -1.55 -6.23
N LEU A 130 -9.98 -2.85 -6.00
CA LEU A 130 -9.69 -3.47 -4.71
C LEU A 130 -8.20 -3.45 -4.39
N SER A 131 -7.33 -3.79 -5.35
CA SER A 131 -5.87 -3.72 -5.16
C SER A 131 -5.43 -2.29 -4.87
N THR A 132 -6.00 -1.32 -5.59
CA THR A 132 -5.74 0.10 -5.35
C THR A 132 -6.19 0.52 -3.95
N THR A 133 -7.42 0.15 -3.55
CA THR A 133 -8.00 0.56 -2.28
C THR A 133 -7.29 -0.07 -1.09
N PHE A 134 -7.04 -1.38 -1.13
CA PHE A 134 -6.33 -2.09 -0.06
C PHE A 134 -4.90 -1.59 0.09
N THR A 135 -4.18 -1.40 -1.03
CA THR A 135 -2.83 -0.87 -0.97
C THR A 135 -2.81 0.58 -0.50
N PHE A 136 -3.65 1.46 -1.05
CA PHE A 136 -3.65 2.88 -0.68
C PHE A 136 -4.08 3.11 0.76
N ALA A 137 -5.28 2.64 1.13
CA ALA A 137 -5.82 2.88 2.48
C ALA A 137 -5.05 2.11 3.55
N GLY A 138 -4.59 0.90 3.25
CA GLY A 138 -3.82 0.09 4.19
C GLY A 138 -2.41 0.63 4.41
N THR A 139 -1.69 1.00 3.34
CA THR A 139 -0.28 1.41 3.47
C THR A 139 -0.14 2.68 4.30
N ASP A 140 -0.96 3.70 4.03
CA ASP A 140 -0.84 4.99 4.74
C ASP A 140 -1.23 4.87 6.22
N THR A 141 -2.31 4.14 6.53
CA THR A 141 -2.76 3.98 7.92
C THR A 141 -1.81 3.09 8.73
N THR A 142 -1.37 1.96 8.17
CA THR A 142 -0.42 1.05 8.83
C THR A 142 0.95 1.70 8.99
N SER A 143 1.46 2.40 7.97
CA SER A 143 2.78 3.05 8.08
C SER A 143 2.80 4.17 9.10
N ASN A 144 1.73 4.96 9.18
CA ASN A 144 1.58 5.97 10.23
C ASN A 144 1.46 5.33 11.62
N GLY A 145 0.66 4.27 11.75
CA GLY A 145 0.55 3.51 13.00
C GLY A 145 1.88 2.95 13.48
N LEU A 146 2.63 2.28 12.61
CA LEU A 146 3.97 1.74 12.91
C LEU A 146 4.96 2.86 13.27
N SER A 147 4.94 3.98 12.54
CA SER A 147 5.79 5.13 12.83
C SER A 147 5.49 5.71 14.21
N CYS A 148 4.22 5.83 14.57
CA CYS A 148 3.79 6.24 15.91
C CYS A 148 4.25 5.25 16.98
N ILE A 149 4.07 3.94 16.77
CA ILE A 149 4.54 2.91 17.72
C ILE A 149 6.05 3.06 17.95
N LEU A 150 6.85 3.13 16.88
CA LEU A 150 8.30 3.28 16.97
C LEU A 150 8.71 4.56 17.68
N HIS A 151 8.02 5.67 17.39
CA HIS A 151 8.26 6.93 18.07
C HIS A 151 7.96 6.83 19.58
N LEU A 152 6.81 6.29 19.96
CA LEU A 152 6.42 6.12 21.36
C LEU A 152 7.34 5.15 22.12
N LEU A 153 7.82 4.09 21.47
CA LEU A 153 8.78 3.16 22.06
C LEU A 153 10.15 3.83 22.24
N SER A 154 10.62 4.61 21.25
CA SER A 154 11.90 5.31 21.33
C SER A 154 11.96 6.35 22.46
N THR A 155 10.82 6.96 22.79
CA THR A 155 10.68 7.94 23.87
C THR A 155 10.38 7.31 25.23
N ARG A 156 10.07 6.00 25.28
CA ARG A 156 9.72 5.26 26.50
C ARG A 156 10.50 3.93 26.62
N PRO A 157 11.80 3.98 26.97
CA PRO A 157 12.65 2.78 27.02
C PRO A 157 12.09 1.64 27.88
N ARG A 158 11.51 1.96 29.04
CA ARG A 158 10.90 0.94 29.93
C ARG A 158 9.76 0.16 29.26
N VAL A 159 8.97 0.80 28.41
CA VAL A 159 7.89 0.16 27.66
C VAL A 159 8.47 -0.69 26.55
N GLN A 160 9.49 -0.18 25.84
CA GLN A 160 10.20 -0.92 24.80
C GLN A 160 10.86 -2.19 25.33
N ASP A 161 11.54 -2.11 26.49
CA ASP A 161 12.20 -3.27 27.11
C ASP A 161 11.19 -4.33 27.52
N ARG A 162 10.07 -3.92 28.13
CA ARG A 162 9.00 -4.84 28.52
C ARG A 162 8.36 -5.52 27.30
N LEU A 163 8.10 -4.77 26.22
CA LEU A 163 7.57 -5.33 24.99
C LEU A 163 8.54 -6.31 24.34
N ARG A 164 9.83 -5.95 24.29
CA ARG A 164 10.87 -6.83 23.75
C ARG A 164 10.97 -8.13 24.54
N LEU A 165 10.87 -8.08 25.87
CA LEU A 165 10.85 -9.28 26.71
C LEU A 165 9.68 -10.22 26.35
N GLU A 166 8.45 -9.70 26.31
CA GLU A 166 7.26 -10.50 25.97
C GLU A 166 7.40 -11.15 24.57
N VAL A 167 7.84 -10.38 23.58
CA VAL A 167 8.04 -10.89 22.20
C VAL A 167 9.16 -11.95 22.15
N THR A 168 10.27 -11.74 22.86
CA THR A 168 11.41 -12.68 22.84
C THR A 168 11.06 -14.00 23.56
N GLU A 169 10.28 -13.92 24.64
CA GLU A 169 9.74 -15.09 25.34
C GLU A 169 8.79 -15.87 24.43
N ALA A 170 7.90 -15.19 23.71
CA ALA A 170 7.02 -15.82 22.73
C ALA A 170 7.80 -16.53 21.61
N ILE A 171 8.82 -15.88 21.04
CA ILE A 171 9.68 -16.50 20.00
C ILE A 171 10.41 -17.73 20.55
N SER A 172 10.85 -17.69 21.81
CA SER A 172 11.51 -18.82 22.45
C SER A 172 10.57 -19.98 22.76
N ALA A 173 9.29 -19.69 23.02
CA ALA A 173 8.26 -20.69 23.31
C ALA A 173 7.69 -21.38 22.07
N PHE A 174 7.42 -20.61 21.00
CA PHE A 174 6.73 -21.08 19.79
C PHE A 174 7.66 -21.26 18.58
N GLY A 175 8.91 -20.81 18.67
CA GLY A 175 9.88 -20.81 17.57
C GLY A 175 9.70 -19.60 16.65
N GLU A 176 10.42 -19.59 15.52
CA GLU A 176 10.37 -18.46 14.55
C GLU A 176 9.02 -18.33 13.81
N ASN A 177 8.23 -19.41 13.76
CA ASN A 177 6.93 -19.43 13.09
C ASN A 177 5.77 -19.31 14.09
N ILE A 178 5.71 -18.20 14.82
CA ILE A 178 4.57 -17.85 15.68
C ILE A 178 3.31 -17.75 14.81
N SER A 179 2.24 -18.47 15.18
CA SER A 179 0.96 -18.36 14.49
C SER A 179 0.27 -17.02 14.78
N HIS A 180 -0.64 -16.60 13.91
CA HIS A 180 -1.40 -15.36 14.10
C HIS A 180 -2.15 -15.34 15.44
N ASP A 181 -2.76 -16.46 15.83
CA ASP A 181 -3.54 -16.55 17.06
C ASP A 181 -2.65 -16.43 18.31
N GLU A 182 -1.45 -17.02 18.27
CA GLU A 182 -0.46 -16.88 19.35
C GLU A 182 0.06 -15.43 19.43
N LEU A 183 0.31 -14.77 18.29
CA LEU A 183 0.77 -13.38 18.26
C LEU A 183 -0.26 -12.42 18.84
N VAL A 184 -1.54 -12.59 18.49
CA VAL A 184 -2.64 -11.76 19.00
C VAL A 184 -2.94 -12.04 20.47
N SER A 185 -2.55 -13.20 20.99
CA SER A 185 -2.70 -13.54 22.41
C SER A 185 -1.74 -12.80 23.34
N LEU A 186 -0.70 -12.13 22.80
CA LEU A 186 0.29 -11.40 23.58
C LEU A 186 -0.32 -10.12 24.20
N PRO A 187 -0.54 -10.10 25.53
CA PRO A 187 -1.36 -9.08 26.15
C PRO A 187 -0.70 -7.69 26.16
N PHE A 188 0.63 -7.60 26.31
CA PHE A 188 1.31 -6.30 26.31
C PHE A 188 1.47 -5.74 24.90
N LEU A 189 1.73 -6.59 23.90
CA LEU A 189 1.71 -6.21 22.49
C LEU A 189 0.34 -5.65 22.07
N ASP A 190 -0.77 -6.35 22.37
CA ASP A 190 -2.12 -5.86 22.08
C ASP A 190 -2.41 -4.52 22.79
N ALA A 191 -1.99 -4.37 24.05
CA ALA A 191 -2.13 -3.13 24.80
C ALA A 191 -1.36 -1.95 24.15
N VAL A 192 -0.13 -2.18 23.67
CA VAL A 192 0.67 -1.16 22.97
C VAL A 192 0.01 -0.74 21.66
N CYS A 193 -0.49 -1.70 20.87
CA CYS A 193 -1.20 -1.43 19.62
C CYS A 193 -2.48 -0.60 19.88
N ARG A 194 -3.30 -1.00 20.85
CA ARG A 194 -4.54 -0.29 21.20
C ARG A 194 -4.28 1.12 21.72
N GLU A 195 -3.31 1.29 22.60
CA GLU A 195 -3.00 2.62 23.15
C GLU A 195 -2.45 3.55 22.06
N THR A 196 -1.69 3.02 21.10
CA THR A 196 -1.21 3.82 19.97
C THR A 196 -2.35 4.26 19.05
N LEU A 197 -3.33 3.39 18.78
CA LEU A 197 -4.50 3.72 17.98
C LEU A 197 -5.51 4.64 18.70
N ARG A 198 -5.39 4.80 20.03
CA ARG A 198 -6.23 5.69 20.83
C ARG A 198 -5.79 7.15 20.76
N LEU A 199 -4.51 7.41 20.52
CA LEU A 199 -3.89 8.74 20.48
C LEU A 199 -4.26 9.48 19.19
#